data_AF-A0A5P9F6A0-F1
#
_entry.id   AF-A0A5P9F6A0-F1
#
_cell.length_a   1.000
_cell.length_b   1.000
_cell.length_c   1.000
_cell.angle_alpha   90.00
_cell.angle_beta   90.00
_cell.angle_gamma   90.00
#
_symmetry.space_group_name_H-M   'P 1'
#
loop_
_entity.id
_entity.type
_entity.pdbx_description
1 polymer ?
#
loop_
_entity_poly.entity_id
_entity_poly.type
_entity_poly.pdbx_seq_one_letter_code
_entity_poly.pdbx_strand_id
1 'polypeptide(L)'
;MGIVSGLVLYAVIWSLTFLIALPIRVQTQGDLDDVVPGTHAGAPEHHHLRKKALWTTVVAAVIWAMAATVILSEWISVDDVESWFRAGAWSGRGTDG
;
A
#
# COMPACT_ATOMS: atom_id res chain seq x y z
N MET A 1 -3.70 17.98 9.78
CA MET A 1 -3.09 17.84 8.43
C MET A 1 -3.83 18.71 7.43
N GLY A 2 -3.13 19.29 6.44
CA GLY A 2 -3.79 20.01 5.34
C GLY A 2 -4.52 19.07 4.38
N ILE A 3 -5.62 19.53 3.78
CA ILE A 3 -6.49 18.72 2.88
C ILE A 3 -5.68 18.11 1.72
N VAL A 4 -4.79 18.90 1.11
CA VAL A 4 -3.93 18.46 0.01
C VAL A 4 -2.97 17.34 0.47
N SER A 5 -2.37 17.49 1.64
CA SER A 5 -1.45 16.49 2.20
C SER A 5 -2.17 15.17 2.50
N GLY A 6 -3.40 15.22 3.03
CA GLY A 6 -4.22 14.02 3.24
C GLY A 6 -4.55 13.28 1.95
N LEU A 7 -4.84 14.02 0.87
CA LEU A 7 -5.14 13.46 -0.44
C LEU A 7 -3.89 12.84 -1.10
N VAL A 8 -2.74 13.49 -0.98
CA VAL A 8 -1.46 12.94 -1.46
C VAL A 8 -1.12 11.65 -0.72
N LEU A 9 -1.26 11.61 0.61
CA LEU A 9 -1.05 10.41 1.40
C LEU A 9 -1.95 9.26 0.94
N TYR A 10 -3.23 9.55 0.68
CA TYR A 10 -4.17 8.56 0.14
C TYR A 10 -3.71 8.05 -1.22
N ALA A 11 -3.33 8.93 -2.14
CA ALA A 11 -2.87 8.54 -3.48
C ALA A 11 -1.62 7.66 -3.44
N VAL A 12 -0.66 7.95 -2.54
CA VAL A 12 0.55 7.14 -2.34
C VAL A 12 0.20 5.76 -1.78
N ILE A 13 -0.59 5.68 -0.70
CA ILE A 13 -1.00 4.40 -0.11
C ILE A 13 -1.80 3.57 -1.12
N TRP A 14 -2.72 4.21 -1.84
CA TRP A 14 -3.56 3.57 -2.85
C TRP A 14 -2.72 3.04 -4.02
N SER A 15 -1.78 3.83 -4.55
CA SER A 15 -0.92 3.40 -5.65
C SER A 15 -0.01 2.22 -5.27
N LEU A 16 0.60 2.24 -4.07
CA LEU A 16 1.41 1.13 -3.58
C LEU A 16 0.57 -0.14 -3.38
N THR A 17 -0.61 0.00 -2.77
CA THR A 17 -1.53 -1.14 -2.56
C THR A 17 -2.01 -1.71 -3.88
N PHE A 18 -2.33 -0.86 -4.86
CA PHE A 18 -2.75 -1.27 -6.19
C PHE A 18 -1.63 -2.03 -6.92
N LEU A 19 -0.40 -1.51 -6.90
CA LEU A 19 0.76 -2.16 -7.51
C LEU A 19 1.06 -3.53 -6.89
N ILE A 20 0.98 -3.65 -5.56
CA ILE A 20 1.17 -4.93 -4.85
C ILE A 20 0.06 -5.93 -5.18
N ALA A 21 -1.16 -5.45 -5.42
CA ALA A 21 -2.31 -6.30 -5.70
C ALA A 21 -2.43 -6.74 -7.16
N LEU A 22 -1.76 -6.07 -8.11
CA LEU A 22 -1.72 -6.48 -9.52
C LEU A 22 -1.33 -7.95 -9.75
N PRO A 23 -0.24 -8.49 -9.15
CA PRO A 23 0.13 -9.91 -9.33
C PRO A 23 -0.80 -10.90 -8.61
N ILE A 24 -1.72 -10.42 -7.76
CA ILE A 24 -2.59 -11.28 -6.96
C ILE A 24 -3.78 -11.75 -7.83
N ARG A 25 -3.96 -13.07 -7.94
CA ARG A 25 -5.00 -13.76 -8.74
C ARG A 25 -4.85 -13.64 -10.26
N VAL A 26 -3.65 -13.75 -10.82
CA VAL A 26 -3.52 -14.06 -12.26
C VAL A 26 -3.95 -15.53 -12.43
N GLN A 27 -5.18 -15.75 -12.88
CA GLN A 27 -5.67 -17.07 -13.29
C GLN A 27 -5.39 -17.25 -14.77
N THR A 28 -4.64 -18.30 -15.11
CA THR A 28 -4.37 -18.70 -16.49
C THR A 28 -5.35 -19.81 -16.90
N GLN A 29 -5.58 -20.01 -18.20
CA GLN A 29 -6.56 -21.00 -18.68
C GLN A 29 -6.23 -22.46 -18.35
N GLY A 30 -5.05 -22.75 -17.78
CA GLY A 30 -4.71 -24.08 -17.27
C GLY A 30 -5.42 -24.47 -15.96
N ASP A 31 -6.04 -23.53 -15.25
CA ASP A 31 -6.65 -23.74 -13.93
C ASP A 31 -8.15 -24.11 -13.99
N LEU A 32 -8.75 -24.17 -15.19
CA LEU A 32 -10.18 -24.38 -15.42
C LEU A 32 -10.55 -25.71 -16.11
N ASP A 33 -9.59 -26.62 -16.31
CA ASP A 33 -9.79 -27.99 -16.85
C ASP A 33 -10.46 -28.06 -18.25
N ASP A 34 -10.67 -26.93 -18.94
CA ASP A 34 -11.28 -26.87 -20.29
C ASP A 34 -10.27 -26.37 -21.33
N VAL A 35 -9.24 -27.19 -21.59
CA VAL A 35 -8.19 -26.90 -22.55
C VAL A 35 -8.63 -27.35 -23.95
N VAL A 36 -9.12 -26.41 -24.76
CA VAL A 36 -9.44 -26.68 -26.18
C VAL A 36 -8.13 -26.86 -26.98
N PRO A 37 -7.94 -27.95 -27.75
CA PRO A 37 -6.68 -28.20 -28.46
C PRO A 37 -6.39 -27.10 -29.50
N GLY A 38 -5.30 -26.35 -29.32
CA GLY A 38 -4.77 -25.38 -30.29
C GLY A 38 -4.73 -23.90 -29.87
N THR A 39 -5.25 -23.54 -28.70
CA THR A 39 -5.19 -22.16 -28.18
C THR A 39 -4.04 -22.03 -27.17
N HIS A 40 -3.27 -20.92 -27.22
CA HIS A 40 -2.22 -20.66 -26.23
C HIS A 40 -2.84 -20.60 -24.82
N ALA A 41 -2.46 -21.54 -23.95
CA ALA A 41 -2.95 -21.72 -22.56
C ALA A 41 -2.78 -20.51 -21.60
N GLY A 42 -2.31 -19.37 -22.11
CA GLY A 42 -2.10 -18.13 -21.37
C GLY A 42 -3.10 -17.02 -21.70
N ALA A 43 -4.08 -17.21 -22.58
CA ALA A 43 -5.04 -16.18 -22.97
C ALA A 43 -6.14 -16.02 -21.90
N PRO A 44 -6.16 -14.92 -21.11
CA PRO A 44 -7.03 -14.80 -19.94
C PRO A 44 -8.49 -14.54 -20.36
N GLU A 45 -9.39 -15.46 -20.05
CA GLU A 45 -10.81 -15.39 -20.46
C GLU A 45 -11.67 -14.45 -19.59
N HIS A 46 -11.30 -14.26 -18.31
CA HIS A 46 -12.08 -13.44 -17.37
C HIS A 46 -11.21 -12.45 -16.60
N HIS A 47 -10.80 -11.39 -17.28
CA HIS A 47 -10.10 -10.26 -16.67
C HIS A 47 -11.08 -9.40 -15.84
N HIS A 48 -11.46 -9.85 -14.64
CA HIS A 48 -12.27 -9.07 -13.69
C HIS A 48 -11.49 -7.92 -13.02
N LEU A 49 -10.71 -7.14 -13.79
CA LEU A 49 -9.87 -6.04 -13.31
C LEU A 49 -10.66 -5.01 -12.49
N ARG A 50 -11.90 -4.72 -12.90
CA ARG A 50 -12.77 -3.76 -12.21
C ARG A 50 -13.11 -4.20 -10.79
N LYS A 51 -13.38 -5.50 -10.56
CA LYS A 51 -13.66 -6.03 -9.22
C LYS A 51 -12.40 -6.04 -8.36
N LYS A 52 -11.23 -6.32 -8.95
CA LYS A 52 -9.94 -6.26 -8.26
C LYS A 52 -9.58 -4.84 -7.82
N ALA A 53 -9.74 -3.87 -8.72
CA ALA A 53 -9.50 -2.45 -8.44
C ALA A 53 -10.42 -1.90 -7.33
N LEU A 54 -11.66 -2.41 -7.26
CA LEU A 54 -12.59 -2.02 -6.19
C LEU A 54 -12.10 -2.50 -4.83
N TRP A 55 -11.69 -3.77 -4.73
CA TRP A 55 -11.17 -4.35 -3.49
C TRP A 55 -9.87 -3.67 -3.03
N THR A 56 -8.95 -3.37 -3.95
CA THR A 56 -7.71 -2.65 -3.60
C THR A 56 -8.01 -1.25 -3.09
N THR A 57 -9.02 -0.58 -3.66
CA THR A 57 -9.43 0.76 -3.21
C THR A 57 -10.01 0.71 -1.80
N VAL A 58 -10.82 -0.29 -1.47
CA VAL A 58 -11.36 -0.48 -0.11
C VAL A 58 -10.24 -0.76 0.89
N VAL A 59 -9.33 -1.69 0.57
CA VAL A 59 -8.18 -2.01 1.45
C VAL A 59 -7.29 -0.78 1.65
N ALA A 60 -6.97 -0.07 0.58
CA ALA A 60 -6.18 1.17 0.66
C ALA A 60 -6.87 2.25 1.50
N ALA A 61 -8.20 2.40 1.38
CA ALA A 61 -8.97 3.35 2.17
C ALA A 61 -8.93 3.01 3.68
N VAL A 62 -8.99 1.73 4.04
CA VAL A 62 -8.86 1.29 5.44
C VAL A 62 -7.46 1.60 5.99
N ILE A 63 -6.41 1.28 5.24
CA ILE A 63 -5.02 1.57 5.64
C ILE A 63 -4.80 3.07 5.80
N TRP A 64 -5.28 3.86 4.83
CA TRP A 64 -5.21 5.31 4.89
C TRP A 64 -5.99 5.88 6.08
N ALA A 65 -7.19 5.37 6.37
CA ALA A 65 -7.98 5.83 7.51
C ALA A 65 -7.24 5.61 8.82
N MET A 66 -6.64 4.43 9.02
CA MET A 66 -5.81 4.15 10.20
C MET A 66 -4.62 5.12 10.30
N ALA A 67 -3.89 5.33 9.21
CA ALA A 67 -2.76 6.26 9.17
C ALA A 67 -3.19 7.70 9.48
N ALA A 68 -4.29 8.16 8.87
CA ALA A 68 -4.87 9.48 9.10
C ALA A 68 -5.32 9.66 10.55
N THR A 69 -5.93 8.64 11.17
CA THR A 69 -6.31 8.67 12.58
C THR A 69 -5.10 8.82 13.49
N VAL A 70 -4.04 8.03 13.29
CA VAL A 70 -2.80 8.16 14.08
C VAL A 70 -2.23 9.56 13.96
N ILE A 71 -2.11 10.05 12.74
CA ILE A 71 -1.55 11.36 12.43
C ILE A 71 -2.39 12.51 13.02
N LEU A 72 -3.73 12.43 12.97
CA LEU A 72 -4.63 13.45 13.52
C LEU A 72 -4.79 13.37 15.04
N SER A 73 -4.58 12.19 15.64
CA SER A 73 -4.70 11.99 17.09
C SER A 73 -3.56 12.61 17.90
N GLU A 74 -2.46 13.01 17.25
CA GLU A 74 -1.20 13.46 17.89
C GLU A 74 -0.66 12.49 18.96
N TRP A 75 -1.10 11.24 18.97
CA TRP A 75 -0.58 10.22 19.89
C TRP A 75 0.90 9.90 19.66
N ILE A 76 1.36 10.09 18.42
CA ILE A 76 2.75 10.01 18.00
C ILE A 76 3.03 11.30 17.26
N SER A 77 3.81 12.19 17.87
CA SER A 77 4.31 13.38 17.18
C SER A 77 5.48 13.00 16.27
N VAL A 78 5.71 13.81 15.24
CA VAL A 78 6.92 13.72 14.42
C VAL A 78 8.16 13.89 15.32
N ASP A 79 8.04 14.69 16.37
CA ASP A 79 9.10 14.93 17.36
C ASP A 79 9.47 13.67 18.16
N ASP A 80 8.50 12.81 18.49
CA ASP A 80 8.76 11.55 19.21
C ASP A 80 9.53 10.58 18.32
N VAL A 81 9.13 10.51 17.05
CA VAL A 81 9.81 9.69 16.03
C VAL A 81 11.21 10.21 15.78
N GLU A 82 11.38 11.52 15.62
CA GLU A 82 12.67 12.17 15.47
C GLU A 82 13.56 11.96 16.70
N SER A 83 13.00 12.04 17.90
CA SER A 83 13.68 11.73 19.15
C SER A 83 14.19 10.30 19.17
N TRP A 84 13.39 9.30 18.75
CA TRP A 84 13.85 7.90 18.68
C TRP A 84 14.93 7.69 17.62
N PHE A 85 14.80 8.30 16.45
CA PHE A 85 15.83 8.22 15.40
C PHE A 85 17.13 8.95 15.81
N ARG A 86 17.04 10.09 16.50
CA ARG A 86 18.20 10.87 16.97
C ARG A 86 18.83 10.29 18.22
N ALA A 87 18.05 9.71 19.13
CA ALA A 87 18.55 9.02 20.32
C ALA A 87 19.45 7.84 19.93
N GLY A 88 19.20 7.19 18.78
CA GLY A 88 20.11 6.21 18.20
C GLY A 88 21.34 6.80 17.50
N ALA A 89 21.26 8.04 16.98
CA ALA A 89 22.30 8.66 16.15
C ALA A 89 23.28 9.60 16.89
N TRP A 90 22.92 10.06 18.10
CA TRP A 90 23.64 11.09 18.87
C TRP A 90 23.94 10.73 20.33
N SER A 91 23.81 9.46 20.74
CA SER A 91 24.09 9.01 22.12
C SER A 91 25.58 9.05 22.54
N GLY A 92 26.48 9.64 21.75
CA GLY A 92 27.92 9.61 22.02
C GLY A 92 28.78 10.74 21.46
N ARG A 93 28.22 11.85 20.98
CA ARG A 93 29.01 13.06 20.68
C ARG A 93 28.81 14.08 21.80
N GLY A 94 29.55 13.89 22.88
CA GLY A 94 29.81 14.95 23.84
C GLY A 94 30.51 16.11 23.12
N THR A 95 29.92 17.29 23.17
CA THR A 95 30.58 18.55 22.85
C THR A 95 31.07 19.14 24.17
N ASP A 96 32.06 18.47 24.75
CA ASP A 96 32.84 18.92 25.90
C ASP A 96 34.20 19.34 25.35
N GLY A 97 34.28 20.62 24.99
CA GLY A 97 35.46 21.33 24.51
C GLY A 97 35.22 22.83 24.56
#